data_AF-H2PMP2-F1
#
_entry.id   AF-H2PMP2-F1
#
_cell.length_a   1.000
_cell.length_b   1.000
_cell.length_c   1.000
_cell.angle_alpha   90.00
_cell.angle_beta   90.00
_cell.angle_gamma   90.00
#
_symmetry.space_group_name_H-M   'P 1'
#
loop_
_entity.id
_entity.type
_entity.pdbx_description
1 polymer ?
#
loop_
_entity_poly.entity_id
_entity_poly.type
_entity_poly.pdbx_seq_one_letter_code
_entity_poly.pdbx_strand_id
1 'polypeptide(L)' 'MVKLSKEAKQRLQQLFKGGQFAIRWGFIPLVIYLGFKRGADPGMPEPTVLSLLWG' A
#
# COMPACT_ATOMS: atom_id res chain seq x y z
N MET A 1 29.95 -6.34 -16.71
CA MET A 1 29.01 -5.38 -16.08
C MET A 1 28.14 -4.80 -17.18
N VAL A 2 26.84 -5.09 -17.21
CA VAL A 2 25.91 -4.51 -18.19
C VAL A 2 25.82 -2.99 -17.94
N LYS A 3 26.30 -2.18 -18.88
CA LYS A 3 26.20 -0.71 -18.78
C LYS A 3 24.81 -0.26 -19.24
N LEU A 4 23.94 0.05 -18.30
CA LEU A 4 22.67 0.74 -18.59
C LEU A 4 22.95 2.11 -19.24
N SER A 5 22.20 2.45 -20.29
CA SER A 5 22.21 3.80 -20.88
C SER A 5 21.77 4.83 -19.84
N LYS A 6 22.20 6.09 -20.03
CA LYS A 6 21.83 7.19 -19.10
C LYS A 6 20.32 7.32 -18.97
N GLU A 7 19.61 7.21 -20.08
CA GLU A 7 18.15 7.27 -20.14
C GLU A 7 17.50 6.11 -19.37
N ALA A 8 17.98 4.88 -19.55
CA ALA A 8 17.44 3.73 -18.84
C ALA A 8 17.62 3.85 -17.31
N LYS A 9 18.77 4.39 -16.87
CA LYS A 9 19.02 4.68 -15.44
C LYS A 9 18.05 5.72 -14.90
N GLN A 10 17.80 6.80 -15.64
CA GLN A 10 16.90 7.86 -15.22
C GLN A 10 15.45 7.36 -15.09
N ARG A 11 14.98 6.59 -16.07
CA ARG A 11 13.64 5.96 -16.02
C ARG A 11 13.51 5.02 -14.81
N LEU A 12 14.53 4.20 -14.55
CA LEU A 12 14.57 3.33 -13.37
C LEU A 12 14.50 4.12 -12.06
N GLN A 13 15.26 5.20 -11.94
CA GLN A 13 15.21 6.05 -10.75
C GLN A 13 13.84 6.67 -10.54
N GLN A 14 13.17 7.11 -11.62
CA GLN A 14 11.81 7.64 -11.54
C GLN A 14 10.82 6.56 -11.12
N LEU A 15 10.97 5.34 -11.65
CA LEU A 15 10.13 4.19 -11.29
C LEU A 15 10.30 3.81 -9.81
N PHE A 16 11.53 3.81 -9.30
CA PHE A 16 11.79 3.55 -7.88
C PHE A 16 11.20 4.63 -6.97
N LYS A 17 11.33 5.91 -7.33
CA LYS A 17 10.72 7.01 -6.56
C LYS A 17 9.20 6.91 -6.55
N GLY A 18 8.59 6.64 -7.71
CA GLY A 18 7.15 6.43 -7.83
C GLY A 18 6.67 5.22 -7.04
N GLY A 19 7.38 4.10 -7.13
CA GLY A 19 7.08 2.88 -6.38
C GLY A 19 7.20 3.06 -4.87
N GLN A 20 8.24 3.75 -4.40
CA GLN A 20 8.40 4.09 -2.97
C GLN A 20 7.25 4.95 -2.47
N PHE A 21 6.82 5.95 -3.25
CA PHE A 21 5.66 6.77 -2.92
C PHE A 21 4.38 5.93 -2.85
N ALA A 22 4.14 5.08 -3.85
CA ALA A 22 2.96 4.23 -3.92
C ALA A 22 2.90 3.23 -2.75
N ILE A 23 4.01 2.61 -2.37
CA ILE A 23 4.04 1.69 -1.22
C ILE A 23 3.83 2.46 0.09
N ARG A 24 4.53 3.59 0.29
CA ARG A 24 4.45 4.35 1.56
C ARG A 24 3.04 4.85 1.85
N TRP A 25 2.29 5.26 0.84
CA TRP A 25 0.93 5.79 1.03
C TRP A 25 -0.17 4.77 0.69
N GLY A 26 0.12 3.75 -0.11
CA GLY A 26 -0.86 2.76 -0.54
C GLY A 26 -0.94 1.51 0.34
N PHE A 27 0.10 1.20 1.11
CA PHE A 27 0.13 -0.03 1.92
C PHE A 27 -0.97 -0.06 2.99
N ILE A 28 -1.06 0.98 3.83
CA ILE A 28 -2.03 1.04 4.92
C ILE A 28 -3.48 1.04 4.40
N PRO A 29 -3.87 1.89 3.43
CA PRO A 29 -5.23 1.84 2.87
C PRO A 29 -5.60 0.48 2.29
N LEU A 30 -4.66 -0.20 1.61
CA LEU A 30 -4.92 -1.53 1.06
C LEU A 30 -5.17 -2.56 2.15
N VAL A 31 -4.34 -2.59 3.21
CA VAL A 31 -4.52 -3.50 4.34
C VAL A 31 -5.86 -3.25 5.04
N ILE A 32 -6.21 -1.99 5.25
CA ILE A 32 -7.50 -1.61 5.86
C ILE A 32 -8.66 -2.14 4.99
N TYR A 33 -8.63 -1.87 3.68
CA TYR A 33 -9.65 -2.36 2.75
C TYR A 33 -9.80 -3.89 2.79
N LEU A 34 -8.69 -4.62 2.83
CA LEU A 34 -8.73 -6.08 2.94
C LEU A 34 -9.31 -6.55 4.28
N GLY A 35 -8.99 -5.87 5.38
CA GLY A 35 -9.57 -6.15 6.70
C GLY A 35 -11.09 -6.00 6.70
N PHE A 36 -11.60 -4.90 6.16
CA PHE A 36 -13.06 -4.69 6.01
C PHE A 36 -13.69 -5.71 5.06
N LYS A 37 -13.05 -6.01 3.93
CA LYS A 37 -13.57 -6.96 2.94
C LYS A 37 -13.65 -8.39 3.46
N ARG A 38 -12.68 -8.81 4.29
CA ARG A 38 -12.69 -10.11 4.96
C ARG A 38 -13.83 -10.19 6.00
N GLY A 39 -14.16 -9.07 6.63
CA GLY A 39 -15.14 -9.00 7.70
C GLY A 39 -14.62 -9.57 9.02
N ALA A 40 -15.48 -9.53 10.04
CA ALA A 40 -15.17 -10.07 11.36
C ALA A 40 -15.46 -11.58 11.43
N ASP A 41 -14.80 -12.27 12.37
CA ASP A 41 -15.12 -13.66 12.64
C ASP A 41 -16.55 -13.79 13.22
N PRO A 42 -17.22 -14.95 13.05
CA PRO A 42 -18.58 -15.14 13.54
C PRO A 42 -18.72 -14.83 15.03
N GLY A 43 -19.64 -13.93 15.38
CA GLY A 43 -19.87 -13.48 16.76
C GLY A 43 -19.13 -12.18 17.14
N MET A 44 -18.29 -11.63 16.25
CA MET A 44 -17.72 -10.29 16.42
C MET A 44 -18.50 -9.24 15.59
N PRO A 45 -18.61 -7.99 16.09
CA PRO A 45 -19.21 -6.91 15.31
C PRO A 45 -18.35 -6.59 14.09
N GLU A 46 -19.01 -6.15 13.00
CA GLU A 46 -18.28 -5.74 11.81
C GLU A 46 -17.35 -4.56 12.12
N PRO A 47 -16.13 -4.55 11.56
CA PRO A 47 -15.24 -3.42 11.70
C PRO A 47 -15.93 -2.17 11.13
N THR A 48 -15.77 -1.03 11.80
CA THR A 48 -16.26 0.28 11.32
C THR A 48 -15.09 1.26 11.22
N VAL A 49 -15.25 2.31 10.42
CA VAL A 49 -14.24 3.37 10.32
C VAL A 49 -14.05 4.07 11.67
N LEU A 50 -15.14 4.25 12.43
CA LEU A 50 -15.10 4.87 13.75
C LEU A 50 -14.32 4.02 14.76
N SER A 51 -14.52 2.71 14.80
CA SER A 51 -13.79 1.82 15.72
C SER A 51 -12.28 1.80 15.43
N LEU A 52 -11.87 1.96 14.17
CA LEU A 52 -10.44 2.04 13.81
C LEU A 52 -9.77 3.35 14.22
N LEU A 53 -10.53 4.45 14.26
CA LEU A 53 -9.99 5.77 14.56
C LEU A 53 -10.03 6.09 16.07
N TRP A 54 -10.99 5.51 16.79
CA TRP A 54 -11.26 5.87 18.18
C TRP A 54 -11.02 4.78 19.22
N GLY A 55 -10.76 3.53 18.82
CA GLY A 55 -10.27 2.45 19.70
C GLY A 55 -11.16 2.15 20.90
#